data_AF-A0A925Q4T4-F1
#
_entry.id   AF-A0A925Q4T4-F1
#
_cell.length_a   1.000
_cell.length_b   1.000
_cell.length_c   1.000
_cell.angle_alpha   90.00
_cell.angle_beta   90.00
_cell.angle_gamma   90.00
#
_symmetry.space_group_name_H-M   'P 1'
#
loop_
_entity.id
_entity.type
_entity.pdbx_description
1 polymer ?
#
loop_
_entity_poly.entity_id
_entity_poly.type
_entity_poly.pdbx_seq_one_letter_code
_entity_poly.pdbx_strand_id
1 'polypeptide(L)'
;MAEPTCMNLLDWEDLRFFTVLARYRRIEVTARTLGVPRGEVMRRVVHLERALETRLFVRSAVGWRLNATGAAVLHEVAQMEMAACAIFQQVARTNAGAKVPRRR
;
A
#
# COMPACT_ATOMS: atom_id res chain seq x y z
N MET A 1 -12.93 -5.93 -26.08
CA MET A 1 -13.13 -6.19 -24.64
C MET A 1 -11.87 -5.72 -23.95
N ALA A 2 -11.88 -4.56 -23.29
CA ALA A 2 -10.70 -4.10 -22.56
C ALA A 2 -10.54 -5.03 -21.35
N GLU A 3 -9.41 -5.72 -21.24
CA GLU A 3 -9.09 -6.44 -20.01
C GLU A 3 -9.10 -5.43 -18.88
N PRO A 4 -9.77 -5.72 -17.76
CA PRO A 4 -9.79 -4.78 -16.66
C PRO A 4 -8.36 -4.68 -16.12
N THR A 5 -7.69 -3.58 -16.43
CA THR A 5 -6.39 -3.28 -15.84
C THR A 5 -6.56 -3.36 -14.33
N CYS A 6 -5.78 -4.20 -13.66
CA CYS A 6 -5.81 -4.35 -12.20
C CYS A 6 -5.68 -2.99 -11.48
N MET A 7 -5.04 -2.02 -12.13
CA MET A 7 -4.92 -0.63 -11.71
C MET A 7 -6.25 0.14 -11.57
N ASN A 8 -7.35 -0.38 -12.16
CA ASN A 8 -8.70 0.18 -12.06
C ASN A 8 -9.64 -0.66 -11.17
N LEU A 9 -9.29 -1.92 -10.91
CA LEU A 9 -10.03 -2.82 -10.02
C LEU A 9 -9.55 -2.73 -8.56
N LEU A 10 -8.29 -2.34 -8.34
CA LEU A 10 -7.64 -2.34 -7.04
C LEU A 10 -7.15 -0.91 -6.71
N ASP A 11 -7.74 -0.28 -5.68
CA ASP A 11 -7.29 1.04 -5.22
C ASP A 11 -5.97 0.89 -4.42
N TRP A 12 -4.90 1.50 -4.95
CA TRP A 12 -3.58 1.47 -4.33
C TRP A 12 -3.53 2.23 -2.99
N GLU A 13 -4.46 3.17 -2.77
CA GLU A 13 -4.62 3.80 -1.46
C GLU A 13 -5.09 2.76 -0.44
N ASP A 14 -5.97 1.83 -0.80
CA ASP A 14 -6.40 0.78 0.12
C ASP A 14 -5.25 -0.17 0.48
N LEU A 15 -4.36 -0.47 -0.47
CA LEU A 15 -3.12 -1.22 -0.22
C LEU A 15 -2.21 -0.50 0.78
N ARG A 16 -2.07 0.82 0.66
CA ARG A 16 -1.30 1.64 1.62
C ARG A 16 -1.86 1.50 3.03
N PHE A 17 -3.18 1.60 3.18
CA PHE A 17 -3.84 1.42 4.47
C PHE A 17 -3.66 0.00 5.03
N PHE A 18 -3.80 -1.01 4.17
CA PHE A 18 -3.57 -2.41 4.49
C PHE A 18 -2.14 -2.66 5.02
N THR A 19 -1.11 -2.19 4.31
CA THR A 19 0.30 -2.36 4.69
C THR A 19 0.59 -1.73 6.05
N VAL A 20 0.08 -0.51 6.28
CA VAL A 20 0.27 0.18 7.56
C VAL A 20 -0.48 -0.54 8.70
N LEU A 21 -1.68 -1.06 8.45
CA LEU A 21 -2.40 -1.86 9.44
C LEU A 21 -1.71 -3.19 9.73
N ALA A 22 -1.17 -3.87 8.72
CA ALA A 22 -0.41 -5.11 8.89
C ALA A 22 0.83 -4.90 9.76
N ARG A 23 1.49 -3.75 9.63
CA ARG A 23 2.67 -3.38 10.43
C ARG A 23 2.33 -3.11 11.89
N TYR A 24 1.33 -2.28 12.16
CA TYR A 24 1.01 -1.85 13.53
C TYR A 24 0.04 -2.77 14.28
N ARG A 25 -0.74 -3.58 13.54
CA ARG A 25 -1.73 -4.54 14.08
C ARG A 25 -2.82 -3.93 14.97
N ARG A 26 -2.94 -2.59 14.96
CA ARG A 26 -3.86 -1.81 15.78
C ARG A 26 -4.41 -0.65 14.96
N ILE A 27 -5.73 -0.58 14.81
CA ILE A 27 -6.39 0.47 14.01
C ILE A 27 -6.10 1.85 14.58
N GLU A 28 -6.05 1.98 15.91
CA GLU A 28 -5.81 3.26 16.59
C GLU A 28 -4.42 3.83 16.28
N VAL A 29 -3.43 2.94 16.12
CA VAL A 29 -2.07 3.35 15.77
C VAL A 29 -2.02 3.67 14.29
N THR A 30 -2.57 2.81 13.43
CA THR A 30 -2.66 3.05 11.98
C THR A 30 -3.35 4.36 11.63
N ALA A 31 -4.52 4.63 12.22
CA ALA A 31 -5.29 5.85 12.00
C ALA A 31 -4.49 7.10 12.37
N ARG A 32 -3.78 7.08 13.52
CA ARG A 32 -2.90 8.17 13.95
C ARG A 32 -1.71 8.34 13.01
N THR A 33 -1.06 7.24 12.61
CA THR A 33 0.08 7.29 11.67
C THR A 33 -0.33 7.86 10.32
N LEU A 34 -1.55 7.57 9.85
CA LEU A 34 -2.07 8.04 8.57
C LEU A 34 -2.74 9.43 8.66
N GLY A 35 -2.96 9.97 9.87
CA GLY A 35 -3.64 11.25 10.06
C GLY A 35 -5.14 11.21 9.72
N VAL A 36 -5.79 10.06 9.84
CA VAL A 36 -7.18 9.84 9.40
C VAL A 36 -8.06 9.27 10.52
N PRO A 37 -9.39 9.40 10.44
CA PRO A 37 -10.30 8.75 11.39
C PRO A 37 -10.23 7.22 11.33
N ARG A 38 -10.48 6.54 12.45
CA ARG A 38 -10.51 5.06 12.52
C ARG A 38 -11.48 4.43 11.52
N GLY A 39 -12.62 5.07 11.30
CA GLY A 39 -13.64 4.63 10.35
C GLY A 39 -13.18 4.69 8.89
N GLU A 40 -12.23 5.58 8.54
CA GLU A 40 -11.61 5.59 7.21
C GLU A 40 -10.75 4.35 7.02
N VAL A 41 -9.88 4.03 7.99
CA VAL A 41 -9.03 2.83 7.93
C VAL A 41 -9.85 1.57 7.72
N MET A 42 -10.94 1.43 8.47
CA MET A 42 -11.83 0.28 8.34
C MET A 42 -12.52 0.20 6.98
N ARG A 43 -13.00 1.33 6.46
CA ARG A 43 -13.64 1.37 5.13
C ARG A 43 -12.68 0.96 4.03
N ARG A 44 -11.46 1.48 4.05
CA ARG A 44 -10.39 1.18 3.09
C ARG A 44 -10.02 -0.30 3.10
N VAL A 45 -9.82 -0.89 4.28
CA VAL A 45 -9.53 -2.33 4.40
C VAL A 45 -10.70 -3.19 3.92
N VAL A 46 -11.94 -2.83 4.26
CA VAL A 46 -13.13 -3.56 3.80
C VAL A 46 -13.29 -3.44 2.28
N HIS A 47 -12.98 -2.28 1.69
CA HIS A 47 -13.04 -2.09 0.25
C HIS A 47 -12.01 -2.97 -0.47
N LEU A 48 -10.78 -3.04 0.04
CA LEU A 48 -9.76 -3.96 -0.47
C LEU A 48 -10.18 -5.44 -0.37
N GLU A 49 -10.67 -5.87 0.79
CA GLU A 49 -11.13 -7.25 0.98
C GLU A 49 -12.29 -7.61 0.04
N ARG A 50 -13.14 -6.64 -0.31
CA ARG A 50 -14.22 -6.83 -1.29
C ARG A 50 -13.68 -6.92 -2.72
N ALA A 51 -12.76 -6.05 -3.10
CA ALA A 51 -12.14 -6.07 -4.43
C ALA A 51 -11.37 -7.40 -4.68
N LEU A 52 -10.80 -7.98 -3.63
CA LEU A 52 -10.10 -9.27 -3.67
C LEU A 52 -10.99 -10.47 -3.36
N GLU A 53 -12.27 -10.25 -3.07
CA GLU A 53 -13.26 -11.26 -2.69
C GLU A 53 -12.80 -12.19 -1.54
N THR A 54 -11.92 -11.70 -0.68
CA THR A 54 -11.31 -12.51 0.39
C THR A 54 -10.94 -11.67 1.61
N ARG A 55 -11.02 -12.27 2.79
CA ARG A 55 -10.54 -11.65 4.03
C ARG A 55 -9.02 -11.72 4.07
N LEU A 56 -8.39 -10.64 4.49
CA LEU A 56 -6.93 -10.58 4.68
C LEU A 56 -6.56 -10.55 6.16
N PHE A 57 -7.48 -10.12 7.02
CA PHE A 57 -7.26 -10.07 8.47
C PHE A 57 -8.19 -11.00 9.26
N VAL A 58 -7.65 -11.46 10.40
CA VAL A 58 -8.36 -12.11 11.49
C VAL A 58 -8.35 -11.18 12.69
N ARG A 59 -9.52 -10.98 13.31
CA ARG A 59 -9.65 -10.23 14.56
C ARG A 59 -9.37 -11.16 15.74
N SER A 60 -8.50 -10.75 16.65
CA SER A 60 -8.26 -11.42 17.92
C SER A 60 -8.31 -10.44 19.08
N ALA A 61 -8.32 -10.95 20.32
CA ALA A 61 -8.26 -10.14 21.53
C ALA A 61 -7.01 -9.22 21.60
N VAL A 62 -5.96 -9.56 20.85
CA VAL A 62 -4.68 -8.82 20.82
C VAL A 62 -4.64 -7.78 19.70
N GLY A 63 -5.60 -7.81 18.77
CA GLY A 63 -5.72 -6.85 17.66
C GLY A 63 -5.93 -7.53 16.30
N TRP A 64 -5.37 -6.93 15.26
CA TRP A 64 -5.54 -7.35 13.87
C TRP A 64 -4.33 -8.15 13.40
N ARG A 65 -4.55 -9.37 12.90
CA ARG A 65 -3.50 -10.24 12.38
C ARG A 65 -3.82 -10.65 10.96
N LEU A 66 -2.81 -10.76 10.10
CA LEU A 66 -2.99 -11.31 8.77
C LEU A 66 -3.30 -12.81 8.84
N ASN A 67 -4.18 -13.28 7.95
CA ASN A 67 -4.27 -14.70 7.62
C ASN A 67 -3.21 -15.07 6.57
N ALA A 68 -3.21 -16.34 6.11
CA ALA A 68 -2.26 -16.80 5.11
C ALA A 68 -2.33 -16.00 3.80
N THR A 69 -3.54 -15.73 3.31
CA THR A 69 -3.77 -14.94 2.09
C THR A 69 -3.28 -13.49 2.27
N GLY A 70 -3.58 -12.86 3.39
CA GLY A 70 -3.10 -11.53 3.73
C GLY A 70 -1.58 -11.44 3.80
N ALA A 71 -0.90 -12.48 4.30
CA ALA A 71 0.56 -12.53 4.30
C ALA A 71 1.12 -12.64 2.87
N ALA A 72 0.52 -13.44 2.00
CA ALA A 72 0.88 -13.52 0.58
C ALA A 72 0.63 -12.18 -0.14
N VAL A 73 -0.51 -11.55 0.07
CA VAL A 73 -0.82 -10.22 -0.51
C VAL A 73 0.20 -9.17 -0.03
N LEU A 74 0.57 -9.17 1.26
CA LEU A 74 1.57 -8.25 1.78
C LEU A 74 2.94 -8.43 1.09
N HIS A 75 3.31 -9.66 0.73
CA HIS A 75 4.52 -9.92 -0.03
C HIS A 75 4.47 -9.26 -1.42
N GLU A 76 3.36 -9.43 -2.15
CA GLU A 76 3.17 -8.80 -3.46
C GLU A 76 3.17 -7.26 -3.38
N VAL A 77 2.53 -6.69 -2.36
CA VAL A 77 2.52 -5.24 -2.14
C VAL A 77 3.93 -4.71 -1.90
N ALA A 78 4.78 -5.45 -1.17
CA ALA A 78 6.18 -5.05 -0.99
C ALA A 78 6.95 -5.01 -2.32
N GLN A 79 6.69 -5.95 -3.24
CA GLN A 79 7.27 -5.91 -4.59
C GLN A 79 6.78 -4.69 -5.39
N MET A 80 5.49 -4.34 -5.27
CA MET A 80 4.94 -3.13 -5.88
C MET A 80 5.60 -1.85 -5.32
N GLU A 81 5.80 -1.76 -4.00
CA GLU A 81 6.49 -0.63 -3.36
C GLU A 81 7.94 -0.48 -3.86
N MET A 82 8.64 -1.60 -4.05
CA MET A 82 10.00 -1.60 -4.63
C MET A 82 9.98 -1.09 -6.07
N ALA A 83 9.04 -1.54 -6.90
CA ALA A 83 8.89 -1.07 -8.27
C ALA A 83 8.56 0.43 -8.33
N ALA A 84 7.69 0.92 -7.44
CA ALA A 84 7.38 2.35 -7.34
C ALA A 84 8.61 3.17 -6.92
N CYS A 85 9.40 2.68 -5.95
CA CYS A 85 10.67 3.30 -5.57
C CYS A 85 11.65 3.42 -6.74
N ALA A 86 11.69 2.43 -7.64
CA ALA A 86 12.57 2.43 -8.80
C ALA A 86 12.29 3.58 -9.77
N ILE A 87 11.04 4.06 -9.86
CA ILE A 87 10.66 5.22 -10.69
C ILE A 87 11.41 6.47 -10.21
N PHE A 88 11.42 6.73 -8.90
CA PHE A 88 12.14 7.87 -8.32
C PHE A 88 13.65 7.74 -8.53
N GLN A 89 14.20 6.53 -8.37
CA GLN A 89 15.62 6.28 -8.62
C GLN A 89 16.00 6.54 -10.08
N GLN A 90 15.14 6.16 -11.02
CA GLN A 90 15.38 6.39 -12.45
C GLN A 90 15.43 7.90 -12.77
N VAL A 91 14.48 8.68 -12.24
CA VAL A 91 14.47 10.14 -12.41
C VAL A 91 15.73 10.78 -11.79
N ALA A 92 16.13 10.32 -10.60
CA ALA A 92 17.35 10.81 -9.95
C ALA A 92 18.62 10.53 -10.80
N ARG A 93 18.70 9.36 -11.45
CA ARG A 93 19.80 9.00 -12.36
C ARG A 93 19.83 9.89 -13.60
N THR A 94 18.68 10.15 -14.22
CA THR A 94 18.59 11.04 -15.39
C THR A 94 18.95 12.47 -15.03
N ASN A 95 18.51 12.98 -13.87
CA ASN A 95 18.79 14.33 -13.42
C ASN A 95 20.25 14.52 -12.96
N ALA A 96 20.90 13.49 -12.40
CA ALA A 96 22.32 13.53 -12.00
C ALA A 96 23.28 13.71 -13.20
N GLY A 97 22.84 13.37 -14.42
CA GLY A 97 23.58 13.64 -15.67
C GLY A 97 23.51 15.10 -16.14
N ALA A 98 22.55 15.89 -15.65
CA ALA A 98 22.39 17.30 -16.00
C ALA A 98 23.25 18.21 -15.11
N LYS A 99 24.58 18.07 -15.19
CA LYS A 99 25.49 19.09 -14.67
C LYS A 99 25.29 20.37 -15.51
N VAL A 100 24.68 21.38 -14.90
CA VAL A 100 24.60 22.74 -15.44
C VAL A 100 26.00 23.23 -15.84
N PRO A 101 26.23 23.65 -17.10
CA PRO A 101 27.51 24.26 -17.44
C PRO A 101 27.64 25.55 -16.64
N ARG A 102 28.69 25.63 -15.80
CA ARG A 102 29.05 26.87 -15.13
C ARG A 102 29.36 27.91 -16.22
N ARG A 103 28.49 28.91 -16.37
CA ARG A 103 28.81 30.09 -17.16
C ARG A 103 30.04 30.76 -16.55
N ARG A 104 31.02 31.05 -17.41
CA ARG A 104 32.28 31.75 -17.12
C ARG A 104 32.03 33.11 -16.51
#